data_AF-A0A1Y3QJK4-F1
#
_entry.id   AF-A0A1Y3QJK4-F1
#
_cell.length_a   1.000
_cell.length_b   1.000
_cell.length_c   1.000
_cell.angle_alpha   90.00
_cell.angle_beta   90.00
_cell.angle_gamma   90.00
#
_symmetry.space_group_name_H-M   'P 1'
#
loop_
_entity.id
_entity.type
_entity.pdbx_description
1 polymer ?
#
loop_
_entity_poly.entity_id
_entity_poly.type
_entity_poly.pdbx_seq_one_letter_code
_entity_poly.pdbx_strand_id
1 'polypeptide(L)'
;MLAGLMQGWNDRFYPKRYVTRAEAVTMVLRLRDPSLRTPFVPDLTGVCHTVSTLGEIEIFDDLEKCRIAKEIIDLARKTPVTGFVEYGNTGVSIYMDQQEFEKTKRDTKMGIFDSPHKAGFGLSVNPYQDPQILLIYTNEAAETYAKEFYLASLDYLSGGRGDDMLREIQQAESGWDGDVTFTVNGRQFTFRKVEDDRVIFYEYH
;
A
#
# COMPACT_ATOMS: atom_id res chain seq x y z
N MET A 1 13.96 -16.64 -24.89
CA MET A 1 14.54 -15.29 -25.06
C MET A 1 13.39 -14.34 -25.40
N LEU A 2 13.02 -13.41 -24.50
CA LEU A 2 11.95 -12.43 -24.74
C LEU A 2 12.43 -11.40 -25.78
N ALA A 3 12.14 -11.64 -27.05
CA ALA A 3 12.38 -10.68 -28.12
C ALA A 3 11.35 -9.53 -27.99
N GLY A 4 11.83 -8.30 -27.75
CA GLY A 4 10.97 -7.11 -27.69
C GLY A 4 11.20 -6.18 -26.50
N LEU A 5 12.02 -6.57 -25.52
CA LEU A 5 12.48 -5.64 -24.49
C LEU A 5 13.56 -4.72 -25.09
N MET A 6 13.26 -3.42 -25.21
CA MET A 6 14.29 -2.40 -25.41
C MET A 6 15.15 -2.39 -24.14
N GLN A 7 16.31 -3.01 -24.20
CA GLN A 7 17.30 -2.97 -23.13
C GLN A 7 18.26 -1.83 -23.44
N GLY A 8 18.54 -0.96 -22.46
CA GLY A 8 19.52 0.11 -22.65
C GLY A 8 20.86 -0.44 -23.14
N TRP A 9 21.46 0.26 -24.09
CA TRP A 9 22.81 0.00 -24.58
C TRP A 9 23.56 1.32 -24.65
N ASN A 10 24.80 1.38 -24.14
CA ASN A 10 25.61 2.61 -24.07
C ASN A 10 24.81 3.83 -23.54
N ASP A 11 24.13 3.67 -22.40
CA ASP A 11 23.33 4.71 -21.74
C ASP A 11 22.19 5.32 -22.59
N ARG A 12 21.78 4.64 -23.67
CA ARG A 12 20.69 5.08 -24.55
C ARG A 12 19.62 3.99 -24.64
N PHE A 13 18.36 4.41 -24.63
CA PHE A 13 17.21 3.52 -24.83
C PHE A 13 17.04 3.22 -26.32
N TYR A 14 17.74 2.21 -26.81
CA TYR A 14 17.65 1.76 -28.20
C TYR A 14 17.76 0.23 -28.29
N PRO A 15 17.15 -0.41 -29.31
CA PRO A 15 17.19 -1.85 -29.45
C PRO A 15 18.60 -2.33 -29.85
N LYS A 16 19.11 -3.37 -29.16
CA LYS A 16 20.44 -3.97 -29.43
C LYS A 16 20.65 -4.48 -30.87
N ARG A 17 19.57 -4.64 -31.64
CA ARG A 17 19.59 -5.00 -33.07
C ARG A 17 18.51 -4.22 -33.82
N TYR A 18 18.63 -4.19 -35.15
CA TYR A 18 17.54 -3.70 -35.99
C TYR A 18 16.24 -4.46 -35.68
N VAL A 19 15.17 -3.69 -35.53
CA VAL A 19 13.81 -4.18 -35.30
C VAL A 19 13.15 -4.39 -36.66
N THR A 20 12.55 -5.56 -36.87
CA THR A 20 11.81 -5.83 -38.11
C THR A 20 10.51 -5.02 -38.16
N ARG A 21 9.93 -4.82 -39.35
CA ARG A 21 8.62 -4.17 -39.49
C ARG A 21 7.54 -4.85 -38.65
N ALA A 22 7.53 -6.18 -38.60
CA ALA A 22 6.58 -6.96 -37.82
C ALA A 22 6.75 -6.73 -36.31
N GLU A 23 7.99 -6.69 -35.81
CA GLU A 23 8.27 -6.39 -34.39
C GLU A 23 7.86 -4.96 -34.03
N ALA A 24 8.15 -3.98 -34.88
CA ALA A 24 7.76 -2.58 -34.66
C ALA A 24 6.23 -2.41 -34.64
N VAL A 25 5.51 -3.01 -35.60
CA VAL A 25 4.04 -3.02 -35.63
C VAL A 25 3.48 -3.69 -34.37
N THR A 26 4.07 -4.82 -33.94
CA THR A 26 3.65 -5.50 -32.71
C THR A 26 3.84 -4.62 -31.47
N MET A 27 4.94 -3.87 -31.39
CA MET A 27 5.18 -2.91 -30.29
C MET A 27 4.15 -1.77 -30.31
N VAL A 28 3.85 -1.19 -31.47
CA VAL A 28 2.84 -0.13 -31.62
C VAL A 28 1.44 -0.66 -31.25
N LEU A 29 1.09 -1.86 -31.71
CA LEU A 29 -0.18 -2.50 -31.39
C LEU A 29 -0.31 -2.75 -29.89
N ARG A 30 0.74 -3.25 -29.22
CA ARG A 30 0.78 -3.42 -27.76
C ARG A 30 0.73 -2.11 -26.99
N LEU A 31 1.31 -1.03 -27.51
CA LEU A 31 1.21 0.29 -26.91
C LEU A 31 -0.22 0.83 -26.98
N ARG A 32 -0.87 0.69 -28.14
CA ARG A 32 -2.24 1.17 -28.40
C ARG A 32 -3.31 0.32 -27.70
N ASP A 33 -3.12 -1.00 -27.67
CA ASP A 33 -4.08 -1.97 -27.15
C ASP A 33 -3.43 -2.80 -26.03
N PRO A 34 -3.73 -2.46 -24.76
CA PRO A 34 -3.23 -3.20 -23.60
C PRO A 34 -3.62 -4.69 -23.61
N SER A 35 -4.71 -5.08 -24.26
CA SER A 35 -5.15 -6.49 -24.30
C SER A 35 -4.21 -7.39 -25.11
N LEU A 36 -3.42 -6.81 -26.01
CA LEU A 36 -2.42 -7.52 -26.82
C LEU A 36 -1.08 -7.72 -26.09
N ARG A 37 -0.95 -7.18 -24.87
CA ARG A 37 0.23 -7.40 -24.02
C ARG A 37 0.05 -8.76 -23.35
N THR A 38 0.87 -9.74 -23.72
CA THR A 38 1.00 -10.96 -22.92
C THR A 38 1.61 -10.55 -21.58
N PRO A 39 0.92 -10.73 -20.44
CA PRO A 39 1.49 -10.42 -19.15
C PRO A 39 2.77 -11.23 -18.96
N PHE A 40 3.85 -10.58 -18.54
CA PHE A 40 4.99 -11.33 -18.03
C PHE A 40 4.54 -11.96 -16.71
N VAL A 41 4.57 -13.29 -16.65
CA VAL A 41 4.30 -14.04 -15.42
C VAL A 41 5.65 -14.50 -14.89
N PRO A 42 6.23 -13.81 -13.90
CA PRO A 42 7.47 -14.28 -13.29
C PRO A 42 7.25 -15.63 -12.60
N ASP A 43 8.29 -16.46 -12.57
CA ASP A 43 8.31 -17.61 -11.66
C ASP A 43 8.56 -17.09 -10.24
N LEU A 44 7.56 -17.24 -9.38
CA LEU A 44 7.58 -16.79 -7.99
C LEU A 44 7.76 -17.97 -7.02
N THR A 45 8.19 -19.13 -7.52
CA THR A 45 8.45 -20.30 -6.69
C THR A 45 9.56 -20.01 -5.69
N GLY A 46 9.29 -20.26 -4.40
CA GLY A 46 10.28 -20.10 -3.34
C GLY A 46 10.48 -18.66 -2.83
N VAL A 47 9.73 -17.68 -3.34
CA VAL A 47 9.76 -16.30 -2.84
C VAL A 47 8.42 -15.92 -2.21
N CYS A 48 8.47 -15.21 -1.08
CA CYS A 48 7.27 -14.67 -0.46
C CYS A 48 6.90 -13.35 -1.13
N HIS A 49 5.67 -13.28 -1.64
CA HIS A 49 5.19 -12.14 -2.40
C HIS A 49 3.71 -11.86 -2.13
N THR A 50 3.31 -10.66 -2.51
CA THR A 50 1.92 -10.21 -2.63
C THR A 50 1.68 -9.64 -4.04
N VAL A 51 0.42 -9.50 -4.42
CA VAL A 51 0.02 -8.94 -5.71
C VAL A 51 -1.07 -7.89 -5.46
N SER A 52 -0.84 -6.66 -5.90
CA SER A 52 -1.84 -5.59 -5.78
C SER A 52 -3.02 -5.79 -6.72
N THR A 53 -4.07 -4.99 -6.52
CA THR A 53 -5.23 -4.88 -7.40
C THR A 53 -4.84 -4.46 -8.82
N LEU A 54 -3.69 -3.77 -8.96
CA LEU A 54 -3.14 -3.34 -10.25
C LEU A 54 -2.26 -4.40 -10.92
N GLY A 55 -2.06 -5.56 -10.27
CA GLY A 55 -1.20 -6.63 -10.77
C GLY A 55 0.29 -6.36 -10.57
N GLU A 56 0.65 -5.42 -9.70
CA GLU A 56 2.03 -5.20 -9.28
C GLU A 56 2.43 -6.31 -8.31
N ILE A 57 3.70 -6.71 -8.34
CA ILE A 57 4.21 -7.82 -7.52
C ILE A 57 5.26 -7.24 -6.59
N GLU A 58 5.10 -7.49 -5.30
CA GLU A 58 6.10 -7.16 -4.27
C GLU A 58 6.75 -8.43 -3.77
N ILE A 59 8.07 -8.46 -3.76
CA ILE A 59 8.85 -9.58 -3.26
C ILE A 59 9.51 -9.14 -1.97
N PHE A 60 9.20 -9.83 -0.88
CA PHE A 60 9.72 -9.48 0.44
C PHE A 60 11.06 -10.16 0.70
N ASP A 61 11.96 -9.42 1.33
CA ASP A 61 13.23 -9.93 1.85
C ASP A 61 13.06 -10.72 3.15
N ASP A 62 11.96 -10.46 3.86
CA ASP A 62 11.62 -11.05 5.15
C ASP A 62 10.27 -11.80 5.07
N LEU A 63 10.26 -13.05 5.55
CA LEU A 63 9.06 -13.89 5.61
C LEU A 63 7.99 -13.32 6.55
N GLU A 64 8.41 -12.67 7.64
CA GLU A 64 7.53 -12.07 8.62
C GLU A 64 6.83 -10.83 8.07
N LYS A 65 7.56 -9.95 7.35
CA LYS A 65 6.96 -8.81 6.62
C LYS A 65 5.87 -9.30 5.66
N CYS A 66 6.19 -10.34 4.89
CA CYS A 66 5.25 -10.93 3.94
C CYS A 66 4.02 -11.55 4.62
N ARG A 67 4.22 -12.25 5.76
CA ARG A 67 3.14 -12.81 6.58
C ARG A 67 2.20 -11.70 7.05
N ILE A 68 2.76 -10.64 7.63
CA ILE A 68 2.01 -9.47 8.13
C ILE A 68 1.26 -8.77 6.99
N ALA A 69 1.89 -8.55 5.83
CA ALA A 69 1.24 -7.96 4.66
C ALA A 69 0.00 -8.77 4.23
N LYS A 70 0.13 -10.10 4.19
CA LYS A 70 -0.99 -11.01 3.85
C LYS A 70 -2.09 -10.96 4.91
N GLU A 71 -1.73 -10.91 6.19
CA GLU A 71 -2.69 -10.79 7.29
C GLU A 71 -3.48 -9.48 7.23
N ILE A 72 -2.82 -8.35 6.92
CA ILE A 72 -3.48 -7.06 6.72
C ILE A 72 -4.46 -7.12 5.53
N ILE A 73 -4.04 -7.71 4.41
CA ILE A 73 -4.91 -7.87 3.23
C ILE A 73 -6.11 -8.78 3.56
N ASP A 74 -5.88 -9.89 4.26
CA ASP A 74 -6.94 -10.82 4.65
C ASP A 74 -7.88 -10.21 5.70
N LEU A 75 -7.38 -9.35 6.58
CA LEU A 75 -8.19 -8.55 7.51
C LEU A 75 -9.16 -7.67 6.72
N ALA A 76 -8.66 -6.90 5.74
CA ALA A 76 -9.50 -6.02 4.92
C ALA A 76 -10.56 -6.78 4.12
N ARG A 77 -10.24 -7.97 3.60
CA ARG A 77 -11.20 -8.81 2.86
C ARG A 77 -12.35 -9.34 3.73
N LYS A 78 -12.10 -9.52 5.04
CA LYS A 78 -13.08 -10.04 6.00
C LYS A 78 -13.87 -8.94 6.69
N THR A 79 -13.35 -7.72 6.70
CA THR A 79 -13.96 -6.60 7.39
C THR A 79 -14.83 -5.79 6.44
N PRO A 80 -16.10 -5.50 6.79
CA PRO A 80 -16.95 -4.62 6.01
C PRO A 80 -16.35 -3.23 5.86
N VAL A 81 -16.52 -2.63 4.69
CA VAL A 81 -16.08 -1.27 4.35
C VAL A 81 -17.10 -0.68 3.40
N THR A 82 -17.38 0.61 3.51
CA THR A 82 -18.30 1.30 2.59
C THR A 82 -17.56 2.13 1.55
N GLY A 83 -16.29 2.46 1.81
CA GLY A 83 -15.39 3.08 0.86
C GLY A 83 -14.88 2.12 -0.22
N PHE A 84 -14.05 2.65 -1.12
CA PHE A 84 -13.37 1.86 -2.15
C PHE A 84 -12.04 1.31 -1.61
N VAL A 85 -11.91 -0.02 -1.58
CA VAL A 85 -10.69 -0.69 -1.12
C VAL A 85 -9.72 -0.91 -2.26
N GLU A 86 -8.51 -0.39 -2.09
CA GLU A 86 -7.34 -0.75 -2.87
C GLU A 86 -6.50 -1.75 -2.06
N TYR A 87 -6.36 -2.96 -2.60
CA TYR A 87 -5.41 -3.94 -2.07
C TYR A 87 -4.07 -3.68 -2.72
N GLY A 88 -3.19 -3.02 -1.98
CA GLY A 88 -1.83 -2.73 -2.40
C GLY A 88 -0.91 -3.93 -2.20
N ASN A 89 0.36 -3.70 -2.52
CA ASN A 89 1.41 -4.69 -2.35
C ASN A 89 1.76 -4.92 -0.87
N THR A 90 1.85 -3.87 -0.09
CA THR A 90 2.34 -3.94 1.29
C THR A 90 1.23 -3.77 2.33
N GLY A 91 -0.02 -3.67 1.89
CA GLY A 91 -1.12 -3.33 2.77
C GLY A 91 -2.38 -2.97 1.99
N VAL A 92 -3.19 -2.13 2.61
CA VAL A 92 -4.50 -1.75 2.11
C VAL A 92 -4.68 -0.24 2.27
N SER A 93 -5.32 0.37 1.27
CA SER A 93 -5.79 1.76 1.32
C SER A 93 -7.29 1.79 1.05
N ILE A 94 -8.04 2.58 1.80
CA ILE A 94 -9.51 2.70 1.63
C ILE A 94 -9.84 4.14 1.35
N TYR A 95 -10.30 4.43 0.14
CA TYR A 95 -10.75 5.73 -0.34
C TYR A 95 -12.24 5.94 -0.07
N MET A 96 -12.71 7.17 -0.10
CA MET A 96 -14.14 7.49 -0.02
C MET A 96 -14.91 6.78 -1.13
N ASP A 97 -14.40 6.82 -2.36
CA ASP A 97 -14.99 6.15 -3.52
C ASP A 97 -13.95 5.81 -4.61
N GLN A 98 -14.42 5.15 -5.67
CA GLN A 98 -13.57 4.76 -6.80
C GLN A 98 -13.05 5.97 -7.61
N GLN A 99 -13.78 7.09 -7.62
CA GLN A 99 -13.38 8.29 -8.36
C GLN A 99 -12.18 8.96 -7.67
N GLU A 100 -12.20 9.04 -6.34
CA GLU A 100 -11.08 9.53 -5.53
C GLU A 100 -9.83 8.67 -5.71
N PHE A 101 -9.98 7.33 -5.72
CA PHE A 101 -8.88 6.42 -6.01
C PHE A 101 -8.26 6.69 -7.39
N GLU A 102 -9.08 6.77 -8.45
CA GLU A 102 -8.57 6.98 -9.80
C GLU A 102 -7.97 8.40 -9.99
N LYS A 103 -8.49 9.40 -9.28
CA LYS A 103 -7.86 10.74 -9.20
C LYS A 103 -6.49 10.66 -8.54
N THR A 104 -6.40 10.05 -7.37
CA THR A 104 -5.14 9.85 -6.63
C THR A 104 -4.10 9.15 -7.48
N LYS A 105 -4.47 8.01 -8.07
CA LYS A 105 -3.62 7.23 -8.96
C LYS A 105 -3.13 8.04 -10.16
N ARG A 106 -3.97 8.89 -10.74
CA ARG A 106 -3.57 9.80 -11.82
C ARG A 106 -2.55 10.82 -11.33
N ASP A 107 -2.82 11.48 -10.21
CA ASP A 107 -1.96 12.52 -9.67
C ASP A 107 -0.57 11.95 -9.31
N THR A 108 -0.51 10.78 -8.65
CA THR A 108 0.75 10.08 -8.33
C THR A 108 1.55 9.79 -9.60
N LYS A 109 0.90 9.34 -10.69
CA LYS A 109 1.56 9.10 -11.99
C LYS A 109 2.06 10.38 -12.66
N MET A 110 1.48 11.53 -12.33
CA MET A 110 1.91 12.84 -12.80
C MET A 110 2.97 13.48 -11.89
N GLY A 111 3.36 12.82 -10.80
CA GLY A 111 4.31 13.38 -9.81
C GLY A 111 3.71 14.49 -8.96
N ILE A 112 2.39 14.56 -8.85
CA ILE A 112 1.68 15.55 -8.04
C ILE A 112 1.47 14.96 -6.65
N PHE A 113 2.38 15.32 -5.74
CA PHE A 113 2.42 14.85 -4.35
C PHE A 113 1.94 15.91 -3.34
N ASP A 114 0.89 16.65 -3.69
CA ASP A 114 0.38 17.79 -2.90
C ASP A 114 -0.12 17.39 -1.48
N SER A 115 -0.24 16.09 -1.18
CA SER A 115 -0.48 15.58 0.18
C SER A 115 0.10 14.17 0.31
N PRO A 116 0.70 13.82 1.47
CA PRO A 116 1.32 12.53 1.71
C PRO A 116 0.33 11.36 1.72
N HIS A 117 -0.97 11.56 2.00
CA HIS A 117 -1.96 10.49 2.00
C HIS A 117 -3.32 10.91 1.42
N LYS A 118 -3.57 10.55 0.16
CA LYS A 118 -4.87 10.76 -0.50
C LYS A 118 -5.88 9.64 -0.26
N ALA A 119 -5.48 8.58 0.42
CA ALA A 119 -6.36 7.45 0.70
C ALA A 119 -7.36 7.75 1.81
N GLY A 120 -7.15 8.73 2.69
CA GLY A 120 -8.01 8.92 3.86
C GLY A 120 -7.85 7.82 4.93
N PHE A 121 -7.63 6.56 4.55
CA PHE A 121 -7.22 5.47 5.43
C PHE A 121 -6.21 4.53 4.75
N GLY A 122 -5.18 4.09 5.46
CA GLY A 122 -4.25 3.06 5.01
C GLY A 122 -3.60 2.29 6.16
N LEU A 123 -3.43 0.98 5.98
CA LEU A 123 -2.67 0.11 6.88
C LEU A 123 -1.67 -0.69 6.04
N SER A 124 -0.37 -0.58 6.33
CA SER A 124 0.67 -1.23 5.54
C SER A 124 1.88 -1.65 6.38
N VAL A 125 2.64 -2.61 5.87
CA VAL A 125 3.97 -2.94 6.37
C VAL A 125 5.03 -2.19 5.56
N ASN A 126 6.10 -1.74 6.20
CA ASN A 126 7.26 -1.23 5.48
C ASN A 126 8.01 -2.39 4.82
N PRO A 127 8.12 -2.46 3.48
CA PRO A 127 8.82 -3.56 2.83
C PRO A 127 10.35 -3.39 2.87
N TYR A 128 10.87 -2.16 2.95
CA TYR A 128 12.28 -1.86 2.63
C TYR A 128 13.18 -1.64 3.85
N GLN A 129 12.62 -1.22 4.98
CA GLN A 129 13.40 -0.82 6.16
C GLN A 129 13.02 -1.66 7.38
N ASP A 130 13.03 -1.03 8.54
CA ASP A 130 12.72 -1.60 9.84
C ASP A 130 11.37 -2.33 9.83
N PRO A 131 11.24 -3.43 10.60
CA PRO A 131 10.01 -4.19 10.74
C PRO A 131 8.92 -3.32 11.39
N GLN A 132 8.21 -2.55 10.57
CA GLN A 132 7.24 -1.57 11.03
C GLN A 132 5.91 -1.74 10.30
N ILE A 133 4.82 -1.63 11.05
CA ILE A 133 3.46 -1.46 10.54
C ILE A 133 3.09 0.02 10.70
N LEU A 134 2.51 0.57 9.64
CA LEU A 134 2.08 1.95 9.51
C LEU A 134 0.56 1.98 9.33
N LEU A 135 -0.13 2.68 10.23
CA LEU A 135 -1.54 3.00 10.12
C LEU A 135 -1.68 4.50 9.94
N ILE A 136 -2.28 4.94 8.84
CA ILE A 136 -2.53 6.35 8.53
C ILE A 136 -4.02 6.55 8.29
N TYR A 137 -4.60 7.56 8.92
CA TYR A 137 -6.01 7.87 8.72
C TYR A 137 -6.36 9.33 8.96
N THR A 138 -7.45 9.77 8.35
CA THR A 138 -8.17 11.00 8.71
C THR A 138 -9.35 10.64 9.62
N ASN A 139 -9.80 11.57 10.47
CA ASN A 139 -11.00 11.34 11.30
C ASN A 139 -12.22 11.05 10.45
N GLU A 140 -12.38 11.75 9.32
CA GLU A 140 -13.49 11.49 8.40
C GLU A 140 -13.50 10.04 7.92
N ALA A 141 -12.37 9.53 7.43
CA ALA A 141 -12.28 8.14 6.96
C ALA A 141 -12.58 7.13 8.08
N ALA A 142 -11.94 7.31 9.24
CA ALA A 142 -12.06 6.43 10.39
C ALA A 142 -13.47 6.41 11.00
N GLU A 143 -14.24 7.49 10.84
CA GLU A 143 -15.60 7.59 11.39
C GLU A 143 -16.70 7.26 10.36
N THR A 144 -16.39 7.31 9.05
CA THR A 144 -17.39 7.16 7.99
C THR A 144 -17.18 5.90 7.15
N TYR A 145 -16.23 5.90 6.21
CA TYR A 145 -16.16 4.89 5.16
C TYR A 145 -15.17 3.74 5.40
N ALA A 146 -14.29 3.90 6.41
CA ALA A 146 -13.33 2.88 6.84
C ALA A 146 -13.55 2.41 8.29
N LYS A 147 -14.64 2.81 8.95
CA LYS A 147 -14.85 2.63 10.40
C LYS A 147 -14.63 1.21 10.92
N GLU A 148 -15.28 0.21 10.35
CA GLU A 148 -15.15 -1.16 10.83
C GLU A 148 -13.73 -1.69 10.61
N PHE A 149 -13.09 -1.33 9.49
CA PHE A 149 -11.70 -1.68 9.24
C PHE A 149 -10.71 -0.94 10.14
N TYR A 150 -10.99 0.31 10.50
CA TYR A 150 -10.22 1.05 11.51
C TYR A 150 -10.24 0.32 12.84
N LEU A 151 -11.43 -0.04 13.35
CA LEU A 151 -11.56 -0.76 14.62
C LEU A 151 -10.87 -2.13 14.58
N ALA A 152 -11.06 -2.88 13.48
CA ALA A 152 -10.37 -4.15 13.27
C ALA A 152 -8.84 -4.00 13.20
N SER A 153 -8.35 -2.91 12.61
CA SER A 153 -6.93 -2.59 12.54
C SER A 153 -6.34 -2.31 13.92
N LEU A 154 -7.05 -1.54 14.76
CA LEU A 154 -6.63 -1.29 16.14
C LEU A 154 -6.59 -2.59 16.96
N ASP A 155 -7.58 -3.46 16.79
CA ASP A 155 -7.61 -4.75 17.49
C ASP A 155 -6.46 -5.67 17.05
N TYR A 156 -6.21 -5.75 15.74
CA TYR A 156 -5.08 -6.49 15.17
C TYR A 156 -3.72 -5.97 15.70
N LEU A 157 -3.50 -4.65 15.61
CA LEU A 157 -2.26 -3.99 16.03
C LEU A 157 -2.00 -4.14 17.53
N SER A 158 -3.04 -4.10 18.36
CA SER A 158 -2.94 -4.24 19.81
C SER A 158 -2.97 -5.71 20.30
N GLY A 159 -3.20 -6.67 19.41
CA GLY A 159 -3.29 -8.08 19.76
C GLY A 159 -4.54 -8.41 20.60
N GLY A 160 -5.71 -7.91 20.18
CA GLY A 160 -7.00 -8.16 20.83
C GLY A 160 -7.40 -7.12 21.89
N ARG A 161 -6.78 -5.93 21.88
CA ARG A 161 -7.02 -4.85 22.85
C ARG A 161 -7.43 -3.55 22.14
N GLY A 162 -8.24 -3.66 21.08
CA GLY A 162 -8.62 -2.53 20.22
C GLY A 162 -9.21 -1.34 20.99
N ASP A 163 -10.07 -1.61 21.99
CA ASP A 163 -10.68 -0.57 22.83
C ASP A 163 -9.67 0.22 23.68
N ASP A 164 -8.62 -0.44 24.16
CA ASP A 164 -7.56 0.26 24.89
C ASP A 164 -6.72 1.10 23.93
N MET A 165 -6.40 0.56 22.76
CA MET A 165 -5.67 1.30 21.74
C MET A 165 -6.43 2.55 21.29
N LEU A 166 -7.76 2.44 21.08
CA LEU A 166 -8.60 3.59 20.78
C LEU A 166 -8.57 4.64 21.90
N ARG A 167 -8.57 4.22 23.16
CA ARG A 167 -8.50 5.12 24.32
C ARG A 167 -7.16 5.86 24.38
N GLU A 168 -6.05 5.16 24.18
CA GLU A 168 -4.71 5.78 24.13
C GLU A 168 -4.59 6.78 22.98
N ILE A 169 -5.13 6.44 21.79
CA ILE A 169 -5.18 7.36 20.64
C ILE A 169 -5.97 8.62 20.98
N GLN A 170 -7.17 8.49 21.56
CA GLN A 170 -7.99 9.64 21.94
C GLN A 170 -7.31 10.53 22.99
N GLN A 171 -6.57 9.93 23.92
CA GLN A 171 -5.77 10.68 24.88
C GLN A 171 -4.61 11.41 24.20
N ALA A 172 -3.90 10.74 23.28
CA ALA A 172 -2.83 11.33 22.49
C ALA A 172 -3.32 12.49 21.61
N GLU A 173 -4.50 12.36 21.00
CA GLU A 173 -5.12 13.44 20.20
C GLU A 173 -5.47 14.68 21.03
N SER A 174 -5.74 14.51 22.32
CA SER A 174 -6.06 15.62 23.22
C SER A 174 -4.83 16.39 23.73
N GLY A 175 -3.62 15.84 23.53
CA GLY A 175 -2.40 16.33 24.16
C GLY A 175 -1.28 16.64 23.18
N TRP A 176 -0.95 17.94 23.10
CA TRP A 176 0.31 18.51 22.55
C TRP A 176 0.61 18.28 21.05
N ASP A 177 1.37 19.21 20.47
CA ASP A 177 1.91 19.09 19.10
C ASP A 177 3.22 18.29 19.15
N GLY A 178 3.19 17.01 18.79
CA GLY A 178 4.40 16.18 18.72
C GLY A 178 4.13 14.67 18.63
N ASP A 179 5.22 13.90 18.76
CA ASP A 179 5.16 12.45 18.84
C ASP A 179 4.76 12.01 20.24
N VAL A 180 3.72 11.19 20.35
CA VAL A 180 3.26 10.59 21.59
C VAL A 180 3.53 9.09 21.53
N THR A 181 4.25 8.56 22.52
CA THR A 181 4.47 7.13 22.64
C THR A 181 3.57 6.55 23.72
N PHE A 182 2.96 5.40 23.44
CA PHE A 182 2.14 4.68 24.40
C PHE A 182 2.32 3.17 24.23
N THR A 183 1.84 2.39 25.19
CA THR A 183 1.98 0.92 25.19
C THR A 183 0.63 0.27 25.38
N VAL A 184 0.29 -0.68 24.50
CA VAL A 184 -0.91 -1.50 24.60
C VAL A 184 -0.51 -2.95 24.47
N ASN A 185 -0.91 -3.79 25.44
CA ASN A 185 -0.62 -5.23 25.43
C ASN A 185 0.89 -5.55 25.29
N GLY A 186 1.76 -4.72 25.89
CA GLY A 186 3.22 -4.87 25.80
C GLY A 186 3.83 -4.44 24.46
N ARG A 187 3.04 -3.92 23.52
CA ARG A 187 3.50 -3.35 22.24
C ARG A 187 3.62 -1.84 22.37
N GLN A 188 4.75 -1.28 21.96
CA GLN A 188 4.98 0.16 21.96
C GLN A 188 4.56 0.76 20.61
N PHE A 189 3.83 1.87 20.67
CA PHE A 189 3.36 2.60 19.50
C PHE A 189 3.82 4.05 19.56
N THR A 190 4.06 4.64 18.40
CA THR A 190 4.28 6.08 18.24
C THR A 190 3.11 6.66 17.45
N PHE A 191 2.39 7.60 18.05
CA PHE A 191 1.36 8.38 17.41
C PHE A 191 1.90 9.76 17.04
N ARG A 192 1.57 10.22 15.82
CA ARG A 192 1.92 11.55 15.31
C ARG A 192 0.73 12.13 14.56
N LYS A 193 0.51 13.43 14.73
CA LYS A 193 -0.39 14.21 13.89
C LYS A 193 0.40 14.97 12.81
N VAL A 194 0.01 14.83 11.56
CA VAL A 194 0.64 15.51 10.41
C VAL A 194 -0.47 16.18 9.61
N GLU A 195 -0.61 17.50 9.74
CA GLU A 195 -1.74 18.23 9.15
C GLU A 195 -3.09 17.62 9.58
N ASP A 196 -3.84 17.05 8.62
CA ASP A 196 -5.10 16.35 8.83
C ASP A 196 -4.94 14.82 8.95
N ASP A 197 -3.72 14.30 8.89
CA ASP A 197 -3.45 12.87 9.03
C ASP A 197 -3.05 12.52 10.47
N ARG A 198 -3.49 11.33 10.88
CA ARG A 198 -3.08 10.65 12.11
C ARG A 198 -2.26 9.46 11.69
N VAL A 199 -1.08 9.34 12.27
CA VAL A 199 -0.10 8.32 11.91
C VAL A 199 0.25 7.53 13.15
N ILE A 200 0.10 6.20 13.08
CA ILE A 200 0.51 5.26 14.11
C ILE A 200 1.58 4.35 13.54
N PHE A 201 2.73 4.36 14.21
CA PHE A 201 3.84 3.47 13.94
C PHE A 201 3.90 2.37 14.98
N TYR A 202 4.06 1.12 14.54
CA TYR A 202 4.33 -0.03 15.38
C TYR A 202 5.56 -0.77 14.86
N GLU A 203 6.65 -0.76 15.63
CA GLU A 203 7.83 -1.58 15.37
C GLU A 203 7.64 -2.96 16.02
N TYR A 204 7.73 -4.03 15.21
CA TYR A 204 7.62 -5.41 15.66
C TYR A 204 8.98 -6.10 15.68
N HIS A 205 9.10 -7.11 16.54
CA HIS A 205 10.32 -7.88 16.77
C HIS A 205 10.02 -9.38 16.80
#